data_AF-A0A1S1EGR0-F1
#
_entry.id   AF-A0A1S1EGR0-F1
#
_cell.length_a   1.000
_cell.length_b   1.000
_cell.length_c   1.000
_cell.angle_alpha   90.00
_cell.angle_beta   90.00
_cell.angle_gamma   90.00
#
_symmetry.space_group_name_H-M   'P 1'
#
loop_
_entity.id
_entity.type
_entity.pdbx_description
1 polymer ?
#
loop_
_entity_poly.entity_id
_entity_poly.type
_entity_poly.pdbx_seq_one_letter_code
_entity_poly.pdbx_strand_id
1 'polypeptide(L)'
;MSFFEDIAAALDREGIESRVGGDTMFVPMTAALEIQFVEIDPHLPAANVYIAAADVDEDDEDFEAVLVAVVFSVEDAVAAVAEHMATDQVITVLRDLLEGTDERIGDLEFFQDHLNPQQVRAEVGDNAELLVTIDTVDGAPHAKVTFIALPDDYDDVLDDAEGELWESDGDAELTEEDRARLFDAIHDEALIDAERLELGSFTDFDRLFDVLSLAADQAEDWESQLLPVDDEFDEPEVYDLFGQDDDDEDDALADDDDVDYDDDDDDGEDRGEDDD
;
A
#
# COMPACT_ATOMS: atom_id res chain seq x y z
N MET A 1 -41.06 15.04 1.70
CA MET A 1 -40.25 13.94 1.19
C MET A 1 -39.97 13.05 2.38
N SER A 2 -40.06 11.74 2.20
CA SER A 2 -39.65 10.81 3.25
C SER A 2 -38.12 10.80 3.34
N PHE A 3 -37.58 10.37 4.47
CA PHE A 3 -36.13 10.24 4.67
C PHE A 3 -35.49 9.36 3.58
N PHE A 4 -36.16 8.27 3.18
CA PHE A 4 -35.73 7.40 2.09
C PHE A 4 -35.82 8.03 0.71
N GLU A 5 -36.80 8.90 0.43
CA GLU A 5 -36.81 9.63 -0.85
C GLU A 5 -35.59 10.56 -0.96
N ASP A 6 -35.20 11.20 0.15
CA ASP A 6 -34.04 12.10 0.18
C ASP A 6 -32.71 11.32 0.05
N ILE A 7 -32.59 10.14 0.68
CA ILE A 7 -31.45 9.23 0.50
C ILE A 7 -31.37 8.74 -0.94
N ALA A 8 -32.48 8.25 -1.52
CA ALA A 8 -32.49 7.76 -2.90
C ALA A 8 -32.08 8.84 -3.90
N ALA A 9 -32.58 10.07 -3.71
CA ALA A 9 -32.19 11.21 -4.54
C ALA A 9 -30.72 11.66 -4.34
N ALA A 10 -30.12 11.35 -3.19
CA ALA A 10 -28.70 11.59 -2.96
C ALA A 10 -27.84 10.50 -3.61
N LEU A 11 -28.20 9.23 -3.47
CA LEU A 11 -27.53 8.10 -4.11
C LEU A 11 -27.60 8.17 -5.64
N ASP A 12 -28.74 8.56 -6.20
CA ASP A 12 -28.90 8.73 -7.66
C ASP A 12 -27.95 9.80 -8.24
N ARG A 13 -27.61 10.84 -7.47
CA ARG A 13 -26.62 11.84 -7.89
C ARG A 13 -25.20 11.30 -7.95
N GLU A 14 -24.90 10.30 -7.13
CA GLU A 14 -23.63 9.55 -7.14
C GLU A 14 -23.68 8.37 -8.15
N GLY A 15 -24.80 8.20 -8.87
CA GLY A 15 -24.99 7.10 -9.83
C GLY A 15 -25.26 5.74 -9.17
N ILE A 16 -25.61 5.72 -7.89
CA ILE A 16 -25.89 4.51 -7.12
C ILE A 16 -27.39 4.21 -7.16
N GLU A 17 -27.74 3.01 -7.63
CA GLU A 17 -29.13 2.57 -7.69
C GLU A 17 -29.66 2.23 -6.29
N SER A 18 -30.95 2.49 -6.03
CA SER A 18 -31.60 2.10 -4.79
C SER A 18 -33.06 1.69 -5.03
N ARG A 19 -33.56 0.78 -4.19
CA ARG A 19 -34.96 0.29 -4.24
C ARG A 19 -35.59 0.46 -2.86
N VAL A 20 -36.81 0.99 -2.80
CA VAL A 20 -37.56 1.14 -1.54
C VAL A 20 -38.68 0.10 -1.49
N GLY A 21 -38.72 -0.69 -0.42
CA GLY A 21 -39.73 -1.70 -0.16
C GLY A 21 -40.30 -1.56 1.25
N GLY A 22 -41.42 -0.84 1.37
CA GLY A 22 -42.07 -0.61 2.67
C GLY A 22 -41.22 0.28 3.58
N ASP A 23 -40.84 -0.26 4.75
CA ASP A 23 -40.05 0.42 5.77
C ASP A 23 -38.53 0.16 5.63
N THR A 24 -38.13 -0.47 4.52
CA THR A 24 -36.72 -0.79 4.21
C THR A 24 -36.35 -0.22 2.83
N MET A 25 -35.17 0.39 2.75
CA MET A 25 -34.50 0.69 1.48
C MET A 25 -33.34 -0.28 1.28
N PHE A 26 -33.12 -0.70 0.03
CA PHE A 26 -32.04 -1.59 -0.36
C PHE A 26 -31.16 -0.91 -1.41
N VAL A 27 -29.85 -1.10 -1.29
CA VAL A 27 -28.83 -0.58 -2.19
C VAL A 27 -27.94 -1.76 -2.61
N PRO A 28 -28.00 -2.20 -3.88
CA PRO A 28 -27.19 -3.31 -4.34
C PRO A 28 -25.70 -2.94 -4.36
N MET A 29 -24.84 -3.85 -3.89
CA MET A 29 -23.38 -3.71 -3.99
C MET A 29 -22.84 -4.66 -5.07
N THR A 30 -23.15 -5.95 -4.92
CA THR A 30 -22.78 -7.01 -5.87
C THR A 30 -23.98 -7.90 -6.15
N ALA A 31 -23.81 -8.92 -7.00
CA ALA A 31 -24.83 -9.95 -7.18
C ALA A 31 -25.13 -10.75 -5.90
N ALA A 32 -24.21 -10.75 -4.92
CA ALA A 32 -24.34 -11.52 -3.69
C ALA A 32 -24.68 -10.66 -2.47
N LEU A 33 -24.35 -9.36 -2.45
CA LEU A 33 -24.48 -8.48 -1.28
C LEU A 33 -25.26 -7.20 -1.57
N GLU A 34 -26.02 -6.75 -0.58
CA GLU A 34 -26.72 -5.46 -0.58
C GLU A 34 -26.69 -4.78 0.79
N ILE A 35 -26.80 -3.45 0.78
CA ILE A 35 -26.98 -2.62 1.97
C ILE A 35 -28.46 -2.40 2.19
N GLN A 36 -28.94 -2.60 3.43
CA GLN A 36 -30.32 -2.37 3.83
C GLN A 36 -30.42 -1.26 4.86
N PHE A 37 -31.22 -0.24 4.58
CA PHE A 37 -31.60 0.80 5.52
C PHE A 37 -32.97 0.47 6.10
N VAL A 38 -33.04 0.27 7.41
CA VAL A 38 -34.30 0.05 8.14
C VAL A 38 -34.61 1.28 8.98
N GLU A 39 -35.78 1.88 8.76
CA GLU A 39 -36.19 3.11 9.44
C GLU A 39 -36.36 2.86 10.95
N ILE A 40 -35.78 3.73 11.77
CA ILE A 40 -35.84 3.64 13.24
C ILE A 40 -37.03 4.46 13.78
N ASP A 41 -37.23 5.67 13.26
CA ASP A 41 -38.24 6.59 13.75
C ASP A 41 -38.87 7.41 12.59
N PRO A 42 -40.21 7.51 12.51
CA PRO A 42 -40.90 8.22 11.43
C PRO A 42 -40.87 9.75 11.52
N HIS A 43 -40.37 10.32 12.61
CA HIS A 43 -40.29 11.77 12.84
C HIS A 43 -38.85 12.29 12.91
N LEU A 44 -37.88 11.40 13.16
CA LEU A 44 -36.46 11.70 13.17
C LEU A 44 -35.79 10.94 12.01
N PRO A 45 -35.09 11.61 11.06
CA PRO A 45 -34.35 10.93 10.01
C PRO A 45 -33.28 10.03 10.64
N ALA A 46 -33.58 8.75 10.78
CA ALA A 46 -32.73 7.78 11.45
C ALA A 46 -32.97 6.39 10.88
N ALA A 47 -31.89 5.71 10.50
CA ALA A 47 -31.95 4.35 9.96
C ALA A 47 -30.81 3.49 10.50
N ASN A 48 -31.11 2.22 10.74
CA ASN A 48 -30.11 1.18 10.93
C ASN A 48 -29.63 0.73 9.55
N VAL A 49 -28.32 0.58 9.39
CA VAL A 49 -27.68 0.15 8.14
C VAL A 49 -27.13 -1.26 8.32
N TYR A 50 -27.61 -2.17 7.49
CA TYR A 50 -27.20 -3.57 7.49
C TYR A 50 -26.51 -3.93 6.19
N ILE A 51 -25.57 -4.87 6.24
CA ILE A 51 -25.12 -5.63 5.07
C ILE A 51 -25.79 -7.00 5.13
N ALA A 52 -26.38 -7.41 4.01
CA ALA A 52 -27.08 -8.68 3.89
C ALA A 52 -26.79 -9.32 2.52
N ALA A 53 -26.99 -10.64 2.45
CA ALA A 53 -26.97 -11.34 1.18
C ALA A 53 -28.20 -10.96 0.32
N ALA A 54 -27.98 -10.78 -0.98
CA ALA A 54 -28.99 -10.25 -1.91
C ALA A 54 -30.04 -11.29 -2.39
N ASP A 55 -29.77 -12.59 -2.21
CA ASP A 55 -30.58 -13.72 -2.72
C ASP A 55 -31.23 -14.56 -1.61
N VAL A 56 -31.43 -13.99 -0.42
CA VAL A 56 -32.06 -14.72 0.69
C VAL A 56 -33.58 -14.69 0.52
N ASP A 57 -34.18 -15.86 0.33
CA ASP A 57 -35.63 -16.01 0.28
C ASP A 57 -36.26 -15.63 1.64
N GLU A 58 -37.47 -15.05 1.63
CA GLU A 58 -38.20 -14.64 2.84
C GLU A 58 -38.48 -15.79 3.83
N ASP A 59 -38.25 -17.04 3.40
CA ASP A 59 -38.47 -18.28 4.17
C ASP A 59 -37.17 -18.84 4.81
N ASP A 60 -35.99 -18.25 4.56
CA ASP A 60 -34.75 -18.67 5.22
C ASP A 60 -34.67 -18.10 6.65
N GLU A 61 -34.76 -19.00 7.63
CA GLU A 61 -34.69 -18.67 9.07
C GLU A 61 -33.28 -18.23 9.51
N ASP A 62 -32.25 -18.48 8.67
CA ASP A 62 -30.87 -18.02 8.85
C ASP A 62 -30.66 -16.66 8.15
N PHE A 63 -31.40 -15.65 8.60
CA PHE A 63 -31.25 -14.26 8.14
C PHE A 63 -29.90 -13.69 8.60
N GLU A 64 -28.88 -13.73 7.74
CA GLU A 64 -27.52 -13.26 8.06
C GLU A 64 -27.34 -11.78 7.66
N ALA A 65 -28.10 -10.89 8.31
CA ALA A 65 -27.90 -9.44 8.17
C ALA A 65 -27.08 -8.91 9.35
N VAL A 66 -25.97 -8.22 9.03
CA VAL A 66 -25.06 -7.66 10.04
C VAL A 66 -25.28 -6.16 10.13
N LEU A 67 -25.57 -5.66 11.33
CA LEU A 67 -25.64 -4.21 11.57
C LEU A 67 -24.23 -3.62 11.49
N VAL A 68 -24.02 -2.72 10.54
CA VAL A 68 -22.71 -2.10 10.28
C VAL A 68 -22.67 -0.63 10.70
N ALA A 69 -23.81 0.08 10.60
CA ALA A 69 -23.88 1.49 10.97
C ALA A 69 -25.29 1.91 11.42
N VAL A 70 -25.35 3.09 12.03
CA VAL A 70 -26.60 3.81 12.32
C VAL A 70 -26.44 5.24 11.83
N VAL A 71 -27.35 5.70 10.98
CA VAL A 71 -27.26 7.00 10.32
C VAL A 71 -28.39 7.91 10.78
N PHE A 72 -28.10 9.19 10.94
CA PHE A 72 -29.06 10.22 11.42
C PHE A 72 -29.25 11.36 10.42
N SER A 73 -28.66 11.26 9.23
CA SER A 73 -28.76 12.23 8.16
C SER A 73 -28.63 11.55 6.80
N VAL A 74 -28.99 12.28 5.74
CA VAL A 74 -28.85 11.79 4.37
C VAL A 74 -27.38 11.70 3.99
N GLU A 75 -26.58 12.66 4.44
CA GLU A 75 -25.14 12.71 4.22
C GLU A 75 -24.43 11.51 4.86
N ASP A 76 -24.78 11.16 6.12
CA ASP A 76 -24.23 9.99 6.79
C ASP A 76 -24.66 8.68 6.10
N ALA A 77 -25.89 8.63 5.57
CA ALA A 77 -26.37 7.47 4.81
C ALA A 77 -25.56 7.25 3.54
N VAL A 78 -25.31 8.31 2.75
CA VAL A 78 -24.49 8.22 1.54
C VAL A 78 -23.04 7.85 1.87
N ALA A 79 -22.47 8.43 2.93
CA ALA A 79 -21.10 8.12 3.36
C ALA A 79 -20.96 6.63 3.74
N ALA A 80 -21.93 6.09 4.50
CA ALA A 80 -21.93 4.68 4.87
C ALA A 80 -22.04 3.76 3.65
N VAL A 81 -22.86 4.12 2.65
CA VAL A 81 -22.91 3.35 1.38
C VAL A 81 -21.56 3.40 0.68
N ALA A 82 -20.98 4.58 0.50
CA ALA A 82 -19.71 4.75 -0.20
C ALA A 82 -18.58 3.95 0.45
N GLU A 83 -18.45 3.98 1.78
CA GLU A 83 -17.44 3.23 2.53
C GLU A 83 -17.54 1.72 2.30
N HIS A 84 -18.75 1.16 2.39
CA HIS A 84 -18.95 -0.27 2.21
C HIS A 84 -18.81 -0.70 0.76
N MET A 85 -19.28 0.10 -0.19
CA MET A 85 -19.06 -0.14 -1.62
C MET A 85 -17.58 -0.12 -1.98
N ALA A 86 -16.82 0.84 -1.46
CA ALA A 86 -15.37 0.88 -1.66
C ALA A 86 -14.70 -0.37 -1.09
N THR A 87 -15.05 -0.76 0.14
CA THR A 87 -14.50 -1.96 0.80
C THR A 87 -14.75 -3.22 -0.02
N ASP A 88 -15.98 -3.43 -0.49
CA ASP A 88 -16.34 -4.59 -1.31
C ASP A 88 -15.63 -4.58 -2.67
N GLN A 89 -15.47 -3.39 -3.28
CA GLN A 89 -14.72 -3.25 -4.52
C GLN A 89 -13.22 -3.55 -4.32
N VAL A 90 -12.59 -3.09 -3.24
CA VAL A 90 -11.20 -3.46 -2.88
C VAL A 90 -11.08 -4.98 -2.75
N ILE A 91 -11.97 -5.62 -1.99
CA ILE A 91 -11.96 -7.08 -1.81
C ILE A 91 -12.11 -7.81 -3.15
N THR A 92 -13.01 -7.34 -4.00
CA THR A 92 -13.24 -7.92 -5.32
C THR A 92 -11.98 -7.84 -6.18
N VAL A 93 -11.35 -6.67 -6.26
CA VAL A 93 -10.14 -6.49 -7.08
C VAL A 93 -8.96 -7.29 -6.54
N LEU A 94 -8.77 -7.32 -5.21
CA LEU A 94 -7.74 -8.17 -4.59
C LEU A 94 -7.96 -9.64 -4.92
N ARG A 95 -9.20 -10.13 -4.83
CA ARG A 95 -9.52 -11.51 -5.22
C ARG A 95 -9.25 -11.75 -6.70
N ASP A 96 -9.64 -10.83 -7.57
CA ASP A 96 -9.45 -10.99 -9.02
C ASP A 96 -7.96 -11.03 -9.40
N LEU A 97 -7.11 -10.25 -8.70
CA LEU A 97 -5.65 -10.31 -8.82
C LEU A 97 -5.09 -11.65 -8.33
N LEU A 98 -5.48 -12.09 -7.14
CA LEU A 98 -4.99 -13.34 -6.53
C LEU A 98 -5.44 -14.60 -7.28
N GLU A 99 -6.65 -14.58 -7.84
CA GLU A 99 -7.21 -15.73 -8.57
C GLU A 99 -6.85 -15.71 -10.07
N GLY A 100 -6.25 -14.62 -10.58
CA GLY A 100 -5.95 -14.45 -12.00
C GLY A 100 -7.20 -14.55 -12.87
N THR A 101 -8.33 -13.98 -12.40
CA THR A 101 -9.63 -14.16 -13.07
C THR A 101 -9.70 -13.44 -14.42
N ASP A 102 -8.93 -12.37 -14.61
CA ASP A 102 -8.84 -11.63 -15.87
C ASP A 102 -7.76 -12.24 -16.79
N GLU A 103 -8.12 -12.44 -18.06
CA GLU A 103 -7.24 -13.08 -19.05
C GLU A 103 -5.93 -12.34 -19.30
N ARG A 104 -5.88 -11.01 -19.07
CA ARG A 104 -4.70 -10.17 -19.28
C ARG A 104 -3.61 -10.39 -18.25
N ILE A 105 -3.98 -10.87 -17.06
CA ILE A 105 -3.07 -11.15 -15.95
C ILE A 105 -3.01 -12.66 -15.65
N GLY A 106 -3.59 -13.51 -16.49
CA GLY A 106 -3.68 -14.95 -16.22
C GLY A 106 -2.33 -15.67 -16.17
N ASP A 107 -1.27 -15.06 -16.69
CA ASP A 107 0.10 -15.55 -16.62
C ASP A 107 0.88 -14.99 -15.41
N LEU A 108 0.29 -14.05 -14.64
CA LEU A 108 0.87 -13.48 -13.43
C LEU A 108 0.37 -14.23 -12.19
N GLU A 109 1.29 -14.58 -11.29
CA GLU A 109 0.95 -15.19 -10.01
C GLU A 109 1.13 -14.16 -8.88
N PHE A 110 0.00 -13.69 -8.34
CA PHE A 110 0.00 -12.71 -7.25
C PHE A 110 -0.04 -13.38 -5.88
N PHE A 111 0.77 -12.87 -4.96
CA PHE A 111 0.79 -13.24 -3.54
C PHE A 111 0.36 -12.06 -2.68
N GLN A 112 -0.48 -12.34 -1.70
CA GLN A 112 -0.89 -11.33 -0.73
C GLN A 112 0.19 -11.14 0.33
N ASP A 113 0.49 -9.89 0.61
CA ASP A 113 1.38 -9.50 1.68
C ASP A 113 0.77 -9.82 3.05
N HIS A 114 1.56 -10.41 3.94
CA HIS A 114 1.07 -10.89 5.23
C HIS A 114 0.98 -9.79 6.30
N LEU A 115 1.74 -8.70 6.14
CA LEU A 115 1.68 -7.51 7.00
C LEU A 115 0.62 -6.52 6.52
N ASN A 116 0.43 -6.44 5.21
CA ASN A 116 -0.53 -5.56 4.57
C ASN A 116 -1.49 -6.32 3.64
N PRO A 117 -2.69 -6.73 4.11
CA PRO A 117 -3.66 -7.46 3.30
C PRO A 117 -4.17 -6.69 2.05
N GLN A 118 -3.93 -5.38 1.98
CA GLN A 118 -4.30 -4.55 0.83
C GLN A 118 -3.21 -4.47 -0.24
N GLN A 119 -2.13 -5.23 -0.06
CA GLN A 119 -0.98 -5.27 -0.94
C GLN A 119 -0.80 -6.67 -1.52
N VAL A 120 -0.56 -6.72 -2.82
CA VAL A 120 -0.21 -7.95 -3.54
C VAL A 120 1.03 -7.74 -4.38
N ARG A 121 1.82 -8.80 -4.55
CA ARG A 121 3.08 -8.83 -5.28
C ARG A 121 3.07 -9.95 -6.33
N ALA A 122 3.64 -9.72 -7.49
CA ALA A 122 3.86 -10.74 -8.50
C ALA A 122 5.28 -10.62 -9.06
N GLU A 123 5.99 -11.74 -9.12
CA GLU A 123 7.30 -11.84 -9.76
C GLU A 123 7.16 -11.68 -11.27
N VAL A 124 8.04 -10.88 -11.88
CA VAL A 124 8.08 -10.60 -13.32
C VAL A 124 9.52 -10.47 -13.80
N GLY A 125 9.77 -10.78 -15.07
CA GLY A 125 11.14 -10.71 -15.61
C GLY A 125 12.06 -11.76 -14.99
N ASP A 126 13.36 -11.43 -14.89
CA ASP A 126 14.36 -12.33 -14.29
C ASP A 126 14.56 -12.00 -12.79
N ASN A 127 14.65 -10.71 -12.42
CA ASN A 127 14.77 -10.23 -11.03
C ASN A 127 13.93 -8.97 -10.77
N ALA A 128 12.62 -9.04 -10.97
CA ALA A 128 11.73 -7.91 -10.69
C ALA A 128 10.37 -8.32 -10.13
N GLU A 129 9.69 -7.36 -9.52
CA GLU A 129 8.36 -7.56 -8.94
C GLU A 129 7.40 -6.42 -9.31
N LEU A 130 6.13 -6.77 -9.48
CA LEU A 130 5.01 -5.83 -9.53
C LEU A 130 4.32 -5.78 -8.17
N LEU A 131 4.37 -4.60 -7.56
CA LEU A 131 3.67 -4.28 -6.32
C LEU A 131 2.37 -3.54 -6.63
N VAL A 132 1.24 -4.07 -6.16
CA VAL A 132 -0.06 -3.41 -6.22
C VAL A 132 -0.57 -3.19 -4.81
N THR A 133 -0.75 -1.92 -4.42
CA THR A 133 -1.37 -1.54 -3.14
C THR A 133 -2.71 -0.89 -3.43
N ILE A 134 -3.78 -1.36 -2.77
CA ILE A 134 -5.12 -0.82 -2.95
C ILE A 134 -5.56 -0.10 -1.68
N ASP A 135 -5.73 1.21 -1.78
CA ASP A 135 -6.21 2.05 -0.68
C ASP A 135 -7.58 2.63 -1.01
N THR A 136 -8.30 3.09 0.01
CA THR A 136 -9.54 3.87 -0.19
C THR A 136 -9.27 5.36 0.07
N VAL A 137 -9.49 6.19 -0.95
CA VAL A 137 -9.35 7.66 -0.86
C VAL A 137 -10.70 8.29 -1.18
N ASP A 138 -11.19 9.16 -0.30
CA ASP A 138 -12.49 9.84 -0.44
C ASP A 138 -13.68 8.90 -0.72
N GLY A 139 -13.64 7.68 -0.19
CA GLY A 139 -14.69 6.67 -0.39
C GLY A 139 -14.66 5.98 -1.75
N ALA A 140 -13.58 6.11 -2.51
CA ALA A 140 -13.33 5.37 -3.74
C ALA A 140 -12.05 4.53 -3.61
N PRO A 141 -11.99 3.32 -4.17
CA PRO A 141 -10.78 2.52 -4.16
C PRO A 141 -9.78 3.02 -5.22
N HIS A 142 -8.51 3.00 -4.86
CA HIS A 142 -7.38 3.42 -5.67
C HIS A 142 -6.29 2.35 -5.61
N ALA A 143 -5.93 1.77 -6.75
CA ALA A 143 -4.79 0.88 -6.87
C ALA A 143 -3.54 1.69 -7.27
N LYS A 144 -2.48 1.63 -6.47
CA LYS A 144 -1.15 2.12 -6.83
C LYS A 144 -0.32 0.95 -7.34
N VAL A 145 0.35 1.13 -8.47
CA VAL A 145 1.23 0.11 -9.06
C VAL A 145 2.67 0.62 -9.07
N THR A 146 3.58 -0.22 -8.59
CA THR A 146 5.03 0.05 -8.58
C THR A 146 5.74 -1.16 -9.14
N PHE A 147 6.63 -0.93 -10.11
CA PHE A 147 7.58 -1.93 -10.58
C PHE A 147 8.86 -1.79 -9.75
N ILE A 148 9.40 -2.90 -9.29
CA ILE A 148 10.58 -2.95 -8.43
C ILE A 148 11.62 -3.82 -9.14
N ALA A 149 12.75 -3.23 -9.52
CA ALA A 149 13.91 -3.97 -10.01
C ALA A 149 14.78 -4.36 -8.82
N LEU A 150 14.98 -5.66 -8.63
CA LEU A 150 15.80 -6.19 -7.56
C LEU A 150 17.27 -6.19 -7.98
N PRO A 151 18.21 -5.96 -7.05
CA PRO A 151 19.63 -6.08 -7.34
C PRO A 151 20.01 -7.52 -7.68
N ASP A 152 21.05 -7.72 -8.50
CA ASP A 152 21.48 -9.06 -8.96
C ASP A 152 21.90 -9.99 -7.79
N ASP A 153 22.36 -9.42 -6.67
CA ASP A 153 22.74 -10.14 -5.45
C ASP A 153 21.58 -10.38 -4.47
N TYR A 154 20.35 -9.99 -4.82
CA TYR A 154 19.17 -10.14 -3.98
C TYR A 154 18.93 -11.59 -3.52
N ASP A 155 18.98 -12.55 -4.46
CA ASP A 155 18.79 -13.97 -4.16
C ASP A 155 19.89 -14.49 -3.21
N ASP A 156 21.14 -14.08 -3.42
CA ASP A 156 22.26 -14.47 -2.56
C ASP A 156 22.10 -13.90 -1.14
N VAL A 157 21.65 -12.64 -1.02
CA VAL A 157 21.39 -11.98 0.27
C VAL A 157 20.22 -12.63 1.01
N LEU A 158 19.15 -13.00 0.29
CA LEU A 158 18.03 -13.73 0.86
C LEU A 158 18.45 -15.13 1.34
N ASP A 159 19.18 -15.89 0.52
CA ASP A 159 19.64 -17.24 0.86
C ASP A 159 20.57 -17.21 2.09
N ASP A 160 21.47 -16.21 2.18
CA ASP A 160 22.34 -16.03 3.35
C ASP A 160 21.51 -15.70 4.60
N ALA A 161 20.52 -14.81 4.48
CA ALA A 161 19.67 -14.43 5.60
C ALA A 161 18.75 -15.57 6.07
N GLU A 162 18.19 -16.37 5.13
CA GLU A 162 17.49 -17.61 5.46
C GLU A 162 18.43 -18.63 6.11
N GLY A 163 19.64 -18.81 5.58
CA GLY A 163 20.64 -19.68 6.18
C GLY A 163 20.90 -19.34 7.65
N GLU A 164 21.13 -18.06 7.97
CA GLU A 164 21.38 -17.62 9.34
C GLU A 164 20.16 -17.80 10.27
N LEU A 165 18.95 -17.56 9.77
CA LEU A 165 17.72 -17.67 10.57
C LEU A 165 17.39 -19.11 10.95
N TRP A 166 17.69 -20.05 10.05
CA TRP A 166 17.31 -21.45 10.19
C TRP A 166 18.46 -22.34 10.71
N GLU A 167 19.72 -21.91 10.59
CA GLU A 167 20.89 -22.57 11.21
C GLU A 167 21.20 -22.09 12.64
N SER A 168 20.57 -21.00 13.09
CA SER A 168 20.65 -20.56 14.49
C SER A 168 19.96 -21.58 15.41
N ASP A 169 20.76 -22.53 15.91
CA ASP A 169 20.49 -23.57 16.92
C ASP A 169 20.17 -22.96 18.33
N GLY A 170 19.43 -21.85 18.37
CA GLY A 170 19.00 -21.14 19.56
C GLY A 170 17.76 -21.80 20.17
N ASP A 171 17.83 -22.13 21.45
CA ASP A 171 16.86 -22.87 22.29
C ASP A 171 15.46 -22.23 22.42
N ALA A 172 15.08 -21.29 21.54
CA ALA A 172 13.78 -20.68 21.43
C ALA A 172 13.26 -20.84 20.00
N GLU A 173 12.42 -21.86 19.77
CA GLU A 173 11.66 -21.99 18.53
C GLU A 173 10.82 -20.73 18.36
N LEU A 174 11.19 -19.87 17.39
CA LEU A 174 10.31 -18.79 16.96
C LEU A 174 8.99 -19.40 16.49
N THR A 175 7.88 -18.72 16.80
CA THR A 175 6.61 -19.15 16.22
C THR A 175 6.68 -18.97 14.70
N GLU A 176 5.90 -19.76 13.97
CA GLU A 176 5.80 -19.63 12.51
C GLU A 176 5.42 -18.21 12.08
N GLU A 177 4.62 -17.53 12.90
CA GLU A 177 4.22 -16.12 12.71
C GLU A 177 5.39 -15.15 12.93
N ASP A 178 6.19 -15.34 13.98
CA ASP A 178 7.36 -14.49 14.24
C ASP A 178 8.47 -14.68 13.19
N ARG A 179 8.60 -15.90 12.65
CA ARG A 179 9.51 -16.21 11.55
C ARG A 179 9.08 -15.52 10.24
N ALA A 180 7.78 -15.56 9.92
CA ALA A 180 7.25 -14.87 8.74
C ALA A 180 7.49 -13.35 8.82
N ARG A 181 7.21 -12.74 9.97
CA ARG A 181 7.46 -11.29 10.18
C ARG A 181 8.93 -10.91 10.00
N LEU A 182 9.85 -11.76 10.47
CA LEU A 182 11.27 -11.49 10.37
C LEU A 182 11.77 -11.64 8.93
N PHE A 183 11.23 -12.62 8.19
CA PHE A 183 11.50 -12.78 6.76
C PHE A 183 11.05 -11.54 5.97
N ASP A 184 9.83 -11.05 6.19
CA ASP A 184 9.36 -9.82 5.52
C ASP A 184 10.19 -8.60 5.89
N ALA A 185 10.64 -8.48 7.14
CA ALA A 185 11.50 -7.37 7.55
C ALA A 185 12.86 -7.38 6.82
N ILE A 186 13.44 -8.57 6.60
CA ILE A 186 14.68 -8.75 5.84
C ILE A 186 14.45 -8.46 4.35
N HIS A 187 13.34 -8.96 3.80
CA HIS A 187 12.95 -8.69 2.42
C HIS A 187 12.73 -7.17 2.20
N ASP A 188 12.01 -6.49 3.09
CA ASP A 188 11.83 -5.05 3.05
C ASP A 188 13.15 -4.28 3.17
N GLU A 189 14.10 -4.78 3.98
CA GLU A 189 15.44 -4.18 4.11
C GLU A 189 16.28 -4.39 2.84
N ALA A 190 16.24 -5.59 2.23
CA ALA A 190 16.87 -5.86 0.93
C ALA A 190 16.26 -5.00 -0.19
N LEU A 191 14.97 -4.69 -0.08
CA LEU A 191 14.28 -3.78 -0.99
C LEU A 191 14.66 -2.30 -0.79
N ILE A 192 15.38 -1.89 0.26
CA ILE A 192 15.73 -0.47 0.46
C ILE A 192 16.55 0.05 -0.73
N ASP A 193 17.51 -0.75 -1.18
CA ASP A 193 18.41 -0.41 -2.28
C ASP A 193 17.83 -0.80 -3.66
N ALA A 194 16.63 -1.37 -3.70
CA ALA A 194 15.95 -1.71 -4.95
C ALA A 194 15.40 -0.46 -5.66
N GLU A 195 15.56 -0.44 -6.98
CA GLU A 195 15.13 0.66 -7.83
C GLU A 195 13.64 0.54 -8.14
N ARG A 196 12.90 1.62 -7.92
CA ARG A 196 11.43 1.64 -7.97
C ARG A 196 10.92 2.56 -9.07
N LEU A 197 10.09 2.00 -9.94
CA LEU A 197 9.39 2.73 -10.98
C LEU A 197 7.88 2.79 -10.67
N GLU A 198 7.39 3.97 -10.28
CA GLU A 198 5.96 4.18 -10.06
C GLU A 198 5.20 4.21 -11.40
N LEU A 199 4.34 3.20 -11.63
CA LEU A 199 3.56 3.08 -12.86
C LEU A 199 2.25 3.89 -12.81
N GLY A 200 1.84 4.32 -11.62
CA GLY A 200 0.75 5.26 -11.40
C GLY A 200 -0.31 4.78 -10.40
N SER A 201 -1.44 5.49 -10.38
CA SER A 201 -2.62 5.16 -9.57
C SER A 201 -3.87 5.07 -10.43
N PHE A 202 -4.72 4.08 -10.16
CA PHE A 202 -5.84 3.69 -10.99
C PHE A 202 -7.12 3.54 -10.16
N THR A 203 -8.18 4.21 -10.59
CA THR A 203 -9.58 3.97 -10.16
C THR A 203 -10.35 3.14 -11.17
N ASP A 204 -9.79 2.97 -12.37
CA ASP A 204 -10.32 2.18 -13.46
C ASP A 204 -9.55 0.85 -13.50
N PHE A 205 -10.16 -0.21 -12.94
CA PHE A 205 -9.51 -1.51 -12.79
C PHE A 205 -9.32 -2.25 -14.11
N ASP A 206 -10.12 -1.96 -15.14
CA ASP A 206 -9.84 -2.48 -16.48
C ASP A 206 -8.50 -1.94 -17.00
N ARG A 207 -8.23 -0.65 -16.75
CA ARG A 207 -6.95 -0.05 -17.11
C ARG A 207 -5.80 -0.55 -16.21
N LEU A 208 -6.08 -0.84 -14.95
CA LEU A 208 -5.09 -1.49 -14.06
C LEU A 208 -4.60 -2.80 -14.69
N PHE A 209 -5.51 -3.68 -15.11
CA PHE A 209 -5.15 -4.97 -15.72
C PHE A 209 -4.39 -4.81 -17.04
N ASP A 210 -4.74 -3.82 -17.87
CA ASP A 210 -3.96 -3.49 -19.08
C ASP A 210 -2.53 -3.07 -18.75
N VAL A 211 -2.34 -2.27 -17.69
CA VAL A 211 -1.03 -1.80 -17.27
C VAL A 211 -0.20 -2.93 -16.66
N LEU A 212 -0.79 -3.80 -15.85
CA LEU A 212 -0.10 -4.96 -15.28
C LEU A 212 0.37 -5.91 -16.37
N SER A 213 -0.48 -6.20 -17.35
CA SER A 213 -0.12 -7.01 -18.52
C SER A 213 1.03 -6.41 -19.32
N LEU A 214 0.97 -5.09 -19.61
CA LEU A 214 2.04 -4.39 -20.31
C LEU A 214 3.35 -4.38 -19.50
N ALA A 215 3.25 -4.20 -18.19
CA ALA A 215 4.41 -4.17 -17.31
C ALA A 215 5.12 -5.53 -17.27
N ALA A 216 4.36 -6.62 -17.24
CA ALA A 216 4.90 -7.97 -17.37
C ALA A 216 5.64 -8.16 -18.71
N ASP A 217 5.03 -7.71 -19.82
CA ASP A 217 5.64 -7.75 -21.16
C ASP A 217 6.90 -6.87 -21.31
N GLN A 218 7.12 -5.90 -20.40
CA GLN A 218 8.24 -4.96 -20.43
C GLN A 218 9.24 -5.20 -19.30
N ALA A 219 9.02 -6.21 -18.44
CA ALA A 219 9.78 -6.40 -17.21
C ALA A 219 11.28 -6.53 -17.47
N GLU A 220 11.69 -7.44 -18.37
CA GLU A 220 13.11 -7.67 -18.72
C GLU A 220 13.79 -6.38 -19.26
N ASP A 221 13.06 -5.61 -20.08
CA ASP A 221 13.57 -4.37 -20.65
C ASP A 221 13.74 -3.28 -19.58
N TRP A 222 12.82 -3.17 -18.62
CA TRP A 222 12.89 -2.19 -17.54
C TRP A 222 13.89 -2.56 -16.48
N GLU A 223 13.97 -3.83 -16.10
CA GLU A 223 14.98 -4.39 -15.20
C GLU A 223 16.38 -3.96 -15.67
N SER A 224 16.73 -4.25 -16.93
CA SER A 224 18.04 -3.89 -17.49
C SER A 224 18.36 -2.39 -17.52
N GLN A 225 17.33 -1.53 -17.49
CA GLN A 225 17.47 -0.07 -17.51
C GLN A 225 17.50 0.55 -16.11
N LEU A 226 16.98 -0.17 -15.11
CA LEU A 226 16.90 0.27 -13.72
C LEU A 226 18.05 -0.28 -12.88
N LEU A 227 18.88 -1.19 -13.39
CA LEU A 227 20.08 -1.62 -12.70
C LEU A 227 20.97 -0.42 -12.33
N PRO A 228 21.64 -0.46 -11.17
CA PRO A 228 22.57 0.58 -10.75
C PRO A 228 23.60 0.90 -11.84
N VAL A 229 23.82 2.18 -12.09
CA VAL A 229 24.81 2.63 -13.08
C VAL A 229 26.20 2.30 -12.56
N ASP A 230 26.99 1.57 -13.36
CA ASP A 230 28.39 1.24 -13.06
C ASP A 230 29.19 2.54 -12.83
N ASP A 231 30.04 2.61 -11.80
CA ASP A 231 30.84 3.79 -11.44
C ASP A 231 31.82 4.22 -12.56
N GLU A 232 32.02 3.38 -13.58
CA GLU A 232 32.80 3.68 -14.80
C GLU A 232 31.98 4.36 -15.91
N PHE A 233 30.71 4.69 -15.69
CA PHE A 233 29.90 5.40 -16.67
C PHE A 233 30.40 6.84 -16.82
N ASP A 234 31.00 7.15 -17.98
CA ASP A 234 31.34 8.52 -18.38
C ASP A 234 30.04 9.35 -18.35
N GLU A 235 29.88 10.16 -17.29
CA GLU A 235 28.75 11.06 -17.13
C GLU A 235 28.60 11.91 -18.40
N PRO A 236 27.41 11.96 -19.03
CA PRO A 236 27.25 12.78 -20.21
C PRO A 236 27.50 14.25 -19.83
N GLU A 237 28.38 14.94 -20.58
CA GLU A 237 28.78 16.36 -20.42
C GLU A 237 27.61 17.37 -20.31
N VAL A 238 26.36 16.90 -20.41
CA VAL A 238 25.13 17.68 -20.23
C VAL A 238 24.83 17.92 -18.74
N TYR A 239 25.27 17.02 -17.84
CA TYR A 239 25.07 17.16 -16.39
C TYR A 239 26.12 18.09 -15.73
N ASP A 240 27.25 18.33 -16.39
CA ASP A 240 28.26 19.37 -16.05
C ASP A 240 27.79 20.82 -16.23
N LEU A 241 26.52 21.05 -16.58
CA LEU A 241 25.99 22.39 -16.83
C LEU A 241 25.91 23.26 -15.56
N PHE A 242 25.93 22.65 -14.37
CA PHE A 242 26.00 23.33 -13.07
C PHE A 242 27.31 22.96 -12.36
N GLY A 243 28.42 23.26 -13.02
CA GLY A 243 29.75 22.83 -12.62
C GLY A 243 30.11 23.08 -11.15
N GLN A 244 30.88 22.13 -10.63
CA GLN A 244 31.88 22.38 -9.61
C GLN A 244 32.89 21.23 -9.60
N ASP A 245 33.84 21.25 -10.54
CA ASP A 245 35.10 20.48 -10.44
C ASP A 245 36.26 21.18 -11.20
N ASP A 246 36.22 22.52 -11.23
CA ASP A 246 37.34 23.37 -11.63
C ASP A 246 37.76 24.23 -10.43
N ASP A 247 38.28 23.61 -9.36
CA ASP A 247 38.96 24.34 -8.27
C ASP A 247 39.98 23.43 -7.54
N ASP A 248 40.89 22.80 -8.29
CA ASP A 248 42.20 22.37 -7.77
C ASP A 248 43.31 23.04 -8.60
N GLU A 249 43.26 24.37 -8.70
CA GLU A 249 44.46 25.15 -8.97
C GLU A 249 45.31 25.15 -7.69
N ASP A 250 46.34 24.30 -7.68
CA ASP A 250 47.49 24.30 -6.76
C ASP A 250 48.08 25.73 -6.58
N ASP A 251 47.51 26.54 -5.68
CA ASP A 251 48.12 27.79 -5.22
C ASP A 251 48.78 27.57 -3.85
N ALA A 252 49.87 26.78 -3.88
CA ALA A 252 50.79 26.61 -2.77
C ALA A 252 51.60 27.90 -2.54
N LEU A 253 50.96 28.93 -1.98
CA LEU A 253 51.63 30.08 -1.40
C LEU A 253 51.87 29.82 0.09
N ALA A 254 53.13 29.52 0.39
CA ALA A 254 53.67 29.51 1.74
C ALA A 254 53.35 30.79 2.50
N ASP A 255 52.89 30.67 3.75
CA ASP A 255 53.38 31.55 4.79
C ASP A 255 53.53 30.81 6.12
N ASP A 256 54.65 31.15 6.72
CA ASP A 256 55.25 30.71 7.96
C ASP A 256 54.53 31.40 9.12
N ASP A 257 54.06 30.66 10.13
CA ASP A 257 53.94 31.22 11.47
C ASP A 257 53.87 30.08 12.50
N ASP A 258 55.06 29.73 12.99
CA ASP A 258 55.33 29.10 14.27
C ASP A 258 54.48 29.75 15.39
N VAL A 259 53.64 28.95 16.04
CA VAL A 259 53.22 29.23 17.42
C VAL A 259 53.14 27.94 18.22
N ASP A 260 54.07 27.83 19.16
CA ASP A 260 54.22 26.79 20.19
C ASP A 260 52.89 26.43 20.87
N TYR A 261 52.51 25.15 20.81
CA TYR A 261 51.57 24.57 21.75
C TYR A 261 52.34 24.22 23.03
N ASP A 262 52.27 25.11 24.03
CA ASP A 262 52.53 24.74 25.43
C ASP A 262 51.40 23.80 25.88
N ASP A 263 51.70 22.51 25.83
CA ASP A 263 50.97 21.43 26.48
C ASP A 263 51.51 21.28 27.91
N ASP A 264 50.68 21.57 28.92
CA ASP A 264 50.73 20.87 30.20
C ASP A 264 49.42 21.17 30.97
N ASP A 265 48.57 20.15 30.93
CA ASP A 265 47.60 19.77 31.96
C ASP A 265 48.06 20.14 33.39
N ASP A 266 47.20 20.78 34.19
CA ASP A 266 46.99 20.32 35.56
C ASP A 266 45.72 20.89 36.21
N ASP A 267 45.07 19.99 36.94
CA ASP A 267 44.16 20.20 38.07
C ASP A 267 42.76 20.78 37.82
N GLY A 268 41.86 19.84 37.55
CA GLY A 268 40.51 19.89 38.08
C GLY A 268 40.52 19.68 39.60
N GLU A 269 39.88 20.59 40.33
CA GLU A 269 39.21 20.26 41.59
C GLU A 269 37.89 21.02 41.70
N ASP A 270 36.84 20.26 41.40
CA ASP A 270 35.57 20.18 42.10
C ASP A 270 35.43 21.09 43.33
N ARG A 271 34.63 22.14 43.21
CA ARG A 271 34.17 22.93 44.36
C ARG A 271 32.81 22.41 44.79
N GLY A 272 32.84 21.51 45.77
CA GLY A 272 31.69 21.17 46.59
C GLY A 272 31.20 22.33 47.46
N GLU A 273 29.88 22.31 47.68
CA GLU A 273 29.16 22.57 48.94
C GLU A 273 29.21 24.00 49.54
N ASP A 274 28.08 24.73 49.48
CA ASP A 274 27.05 24.81 50.55
C ASP A 274 26.28 26.16 50.62
N ASP A 275 24.97 26.01 50.81
CA ASP A 275 23.99 26.84 51.55
C ASP A 275 24.00 28.40 51.48
N ASP A 276 22.94 28.99 50.91
CA ASP A 276 21.88 29.78 51.60
C ASP A 276 20.74 30.17 50.61
#